data_AF-A0A3C1F3I0-F1
#
_entry.id   AF-A0A3C1F3I0-F1
#
_cell.length_a   1.000
_cell.length_b   1.000
_cell.length_c   1.000
_cell.angle_alpha   90.00
_cell.angle_beta   90.00
_cell.angle_gamma   90.00
#
_symmetry.space_group_name_H-M   'P 1'
#
loop_
_entity.id
_entity.type
_entity.pdbx_description
1 polymer ?
#
loop_
_entity_poly.entity_id
_entity_poly.type
_entity_poly.pdbx_seq_one_letter_code
_entity_poly.pdbx_strand_id
1 'polypeptide(L)'
;MAETRQFDWAHGAVVKADAQAVGGALDDLLQKTGALETWAVVRAAEPEDSPLHVLFEWDNTTAAAMYRREQARYVIRQIRIIEDGKPIPAYVNVTFPEAGKDTTPTVYQVKVMMAGAATPARGWITPEDAMEDPVLRAQVLEDALKNIAAWRRRYSAFSELATIFDAIDSAQGQLFPVESAAVAVAA
;
A
#
# COMPACT_ATOMS: atom_id res chain seq x y z
N MET A 1 15.01 16.61 -33.53
CA MET A 1 15.62 15.86 -32.41
C MET A 1 14.49 15.62 -31.43
N ALA A 2 14.13 14.37 -31.15
CA ALA A 2 13.06 14.10 -30.19
C ALA A 2 13.56 14.50 -28.80
N GLU A 3 12.76 15.27 -28.06
CA GLU A 3 13.04 15.64 -26.67
C GLU A 3 13.22 14.38 -25.83
N THR A 4 14.36 14.25 -25.15
CA THR A 4 14.59 13.18 -24.18
C THR A 4 13.68 13.42 -22.99
N ARG A 5 12.69 12.54 -22.80
CA ARG A 5 11.83 12.58 -21.62
C ARG A 5 12.63 12.20 -20.37
N GLN A 6 12.41 12.93 -19.28
CA GLN A 6 12.93 12.59 -17.97
C GLN A 6 11.89 11.76 -17.22
N PHE A 7 12.31 10.64 -16.64
CA PHE A 7 11.45 9.74 -15.88
C PHE A 7 11.69 9.85 -14.39
N ASP A 8 10.66 9.63 -13.58
CA ASP A 8 10.81 9.49 -12.13
C ASP A 8 9.77 8.51 -11.61
N TRP A 9 10.03 7.91 -10.45
CA TRP A 9 9.07 7.06 -9.78
C TRP A 9 8.00 7.91 -9.09
N ALA A 10 6.79 7.37 -8.99
CA ALA A 10 5.75 8.03 -8.20
C ALA A 10 6.18 8.16 -6.73
N HIS A 11 5.74 9.23 -6.06
CA HIS A 11 6.03 9.44 -4.64
C HIS A 11 5.64 8.22 -3.79
N GLY A 12 6.61 7.67 -3.05
CA GLY A 12 6.43 6.49 -2.19
C GLY A 12 6.51 5.15 -2.91
N ALA A 13 6.77 5.12 -4.22
CA ALA A 13 7.04 3.89 -4.94
C ALA A 13 8.36 3.27 -4.45
N VAL A 14 8.31 1.98 -4.10
CA VAL A 14 9.50 1.22 -3.69
C VAL A 14 9.87 0.29 -4.84
N VAL A 15 10.50 0.85 -5.86
CA VAL A 15 10.99 0.11 -7.04
C VAL A 15 12.51 0.14 -7.02
N LYS A 16 13.12 -1.04 -7.01
CA LYS A 16 14.58 -1.20 -6.94
C LYS A 16 15.22 -1.20 -8.33
N ALA A 17 14.93 -0.17 -9.12
CA ALA A 17 15.48 0.02 -10.45
C ALA A 17 15.63 1.52 -10.76
N ASP A 18 16.56 1.86 -11.65
CA ASP A 18 16.72 3.22 -12.13
C ASP A 18 15.53 3.65 -12.99
N ALA A 19 14.91 4.79 -12.66
CA ALA A 19 13.72 5.27 -13.34
C ALA A 19 14.00 5.65 -14.80
N GLN A 20 15.20 6.17 -15.11
CA GLN A 20 15.55 6.55 -16.48
C GLN A 20 15.74 5.33 -17.35
N ALA A 21 16.45 4.32 -16.87
CA ALA A 21 16.67 3.07 -17.60
C ALA A 21 15.35 2.33 -17.88
N VAL A 22 14.47 2.24 -16.88
CA VAL A 22 13.15 1.62 -17.05
C VAL A 22 12.27 2.44 -18.00
N GLY A 23 12.19 3.75 -17.78
CA GLY A 23 11.38 4.64 -18.61
C GLY A 23 11.82 4.65 -20.08
N GLY A 24 13.14 4.69 -20.33
CA GLY A 24 13.71 4.57 -21.66
C GLY A 24 13.35 3.25 -22.35
N ALA A 25 13.47 2.12 -21.65
CA ALA A 25 13.09 0.82 -22.20
C ALA A 25 11.58 0.71 -22.52
N LEU A 26 10.72 1.31 -21.69
CA LEU A 26 9.28 1.37 -21.96
C LEU A 26 8.95 2.29 -23.14
N ASP A 27 9.60 3.45 -23.25
CA ASP A 27 9.41 4.35 -24.39
C ASP A 27 9.91 3.71 -25.70
N ASP A 28 11.05 3.01 -25.68
CA ASP A 28 11.55 2.23 -26.82
C ASP A 28 10.54 1.15 -27.25
N LEU A 29 9.94 0.45 -26.28
CA LEU A 29 8.92 -0.55 -26.56
C LEU A 29 7.66 0.10 -27.16
N LEU A 30 7.19 1.19 -26.56
CA LEU A 30 6.05 1.96 -27.05
C LEU A 30 6.26 2.46 -28.49
N GLN A 31 7.45 2.95 -28.82
CA GLN A 31 7.78 3.38 -30.17
C GLN A 31 7.76 2.23 -31.18
N LYS A 32 8.19 1.03 -30.78
CA LYS A 32 8.20 -0.17 -31.63
C LYS A 32 6.82 -0.76 -31.85
N THR A 33 5.95 -0.76 -30.83
CA THR A 33 4.66 -1.47 -30.87
C THR A 33 3.45 -0.55 -31.06
N GLY A 34 3.60 0.75 -30.82
CA GLY A 34 2.52 1.74 -30.80
C GLY A 34 1.66 1.72 -29.52
N ALA A 35 1.79 0.69 -28.69
CA ALA A 35 1.09 0.56 -27.40
C ALA A 35 1.84 -0.37 -26.43
N LEU A 36 1.80 -0.05 -25.13
CA LEU A 36 2.35 -0.91 -24.08
C LEU A 36 1.36 -1.99 -23.69
N GLU A 37 1.35 -3.09 -24.44
CA GLU A 37 0.70 -4.34 -24.03
C GLU A 37 1.49 -4.97 -22.88
N THR A 38 0.82 -5.40 -21.80
CA THR A 38 1.48 -5.90 -20.59
C THR A 38 2.36 -7.12 -20.88
N TRP A 39 1.94 -8.06 -21.74
CA TRP A 39 2.79 -9.18 -22.13
C TRP A 39 3.96 -8.78 -23.01
N ALA A 40 3.87 -7.70 -23.79
CA ALA A 40 5.03 -7.18 -24.51
C ALA A 40 6.10 -6.66 -23.52
N VAL A 41 5.68 -6.03 -22.42
CA VAL A 41 6.60 -5.61 -21.35
C VAL A 41 7.25 -6.81 -20.68
N VAL A 42 6.48 -7.85 -20.33
CA VAL A 42 7.03 -9.09 -19.74
C VAL A 42 8.04 -9.73 -20.69
N ARG A 43 7.71 -9.90 -21.98
CA ARG A 43 8.65 -10.45 -22.97
C ARG A 43 9.91 -9.60 -23.11
N ALA A 44 9.80 -8.28 -23.09
CA ALA A 44 10.94 -7.36 -23.15
C ALA A 44 11.80 -7.39 -21.87
N ALA A 45 11.24 -7.86 -20.76
CA ALA A 45 11.95 -8.03 -19.49
C ALA A 45 12.62 -9.40 -19.33
N GLU A 46 12.30 -10.38 -20.18
CA GLU A 46 12.85 -11.74 -20.09
C GLU A 46 14.39 -11.80 -20.18
N PRO A 47 15.06 -11.06 -21.08
CA PRO A 47 16.53 -11.03 -21.10
C PRO A 47 17.11 -10.46 -19.81
N GLU A 48 18.13 -11.12 -19.23
CA GLU A 48 18.78 -10.70 -17.97
C GLU A 48 19.45 -9.32 -18.05
N ASP A 49 19.84 -8.88 -19.25
CA ASP A 49 20.43 -7.57 -19.52
C ASP A 49 19.38 -6.45 -19.71
N SER A 50 18.09 -6.80 -19.76
CA SER A 50 17.02 -5.82 -19.83
C SER A 50 16.94 -5.03 -18.52
N PRO A 51 16.86 -3.69 -18.56
CA PRO A 51 16.64 -2.89 -17.34
C PRO A 51 15.29 -3.18 -16.69
N LEU A 52 14.37 -3.85 -17.39
CA LEU A 52 13.08 -4.30 -16.86
C LEU A 52 13.18 -5.64 -16.11
N HIS A 53 14.24 -6.43 -16.30
CA HIS A 53 14.33 -7.81 -15.82
C HIS A 53 14.15 -7.92 -14.30
N VAL A 54 14.80 -7.01 -13.55
CA VAL A 54 14.76 -6.96 -12.08
C VAL A 54 13.38 -6.65 -11.50
N LEU A 55 12.43 -6.20 -12.33
CA LEU A 55 11.08 -5.85 -11.91
C LEU A 55 10.15 -7.07 -11.81
N PHE A 56 10.60 -8.24 -12.27
CA PHE A 56 9.80 -9.46 -12.33
C PHE A 56 10.40 -10.60 -11.49
N GLU A 57 9.53 -11.48 -11.01
CA GLU A 57 9.91 -12.76 -10.40
C GLU A 57 9.85 -13.83 -11.48
N TRP A 58 11.00 -14.43 -11.80
CA TRP A 58 11.15 -15.39 -12.89
C TRP A 58 11.10 -16.85 -12.44
N ASP A 59 11.22 -17.12 -11.13
CA ASP A 59 10.96 -18.46 -10.61
C ASP A 59 9.45 -18.71 -10.55
N ASN A 60 8.96 -19.56 -11.45
CA ASN A 60 7.54 -19.88 -11.57
C ASN A 60 6.92 -20.40 -10.27
N THR A 61 7.68 -21.10 -9.43
CA THR A 61 7.19 -21.61 -8.14
C THR A 61 6.91 -20.46 -7.18
N THR A 62 7.87 -19.54 -7.07
CA THR A 62 7.79 -18.33 -6.25
C THR A 62 6.71 -17.39 -6.78
N ALA A 63 6.69 -17.13 -8.10
CA ALA A 63 5.66 -16.32 -8.74
C ALA A 63 4.25 -16.88 -8.50
N ALA A 64 4.06 -18.19 -8.65
CA ALA A 64 2.77 -18.83 -8.38
C ALA A 64 2.36 -18.73 -6.90
N ALA A 65 3.30 -18.88 -5.96
CA ALA A 65 3.04 -18.70 -4.54
C ALA A 65 2.65 -17.25 -4.20
N MET A 66 3.36 -16.27 -4.76
CA MET A 66 3.06 -14.84 -4.62
C MET A 66 1.68 -14.49 -5.20
N TYR A 67 1.34 -15.04 -6.37
CA TYR A 67 0.04 -14.83 -7.00
C TYR A 67 -1.10 -15.40 -6.15
N ARG A 68 -0.98 -16.63 -5.64
CA ARG A 68 -1.97 -17.22 -4.72
C ARG A 68 -2.14 -16.39 -3.45
N ARG A 69 -1.04 -15.88 -2.90
CA ARG A 69 -1.08 -14.97 -1.75
C ARG A 69 -1.88 -13.70 -2.08
N GLU A 70 -1.71 -13.12 -3.26
CA GLU A 70 -2.50 -11.95 -3.67
C GLU A 70 -3.97 -12.30 -3.92
N GLN A 71 -4.27 -13.46 -4.50
CA GLN A 71 -5.64 -13.97 -4.61
C GLN A 71 -6.31 -14.09 -3.23
N ALA A 72 -5.59 -14.62 -2.23
CA ALA A 72 -6.10 -14.69 -0.86
C ALA A 72 -6.35 -13.30 -0.27
N ARG A 73 -5.42 -12.34 -0.45
CA ARG A 73 -5.65 -10.95 -0.02
C ARG A 73 -6.85 -10.32 -0.70
N TYR A 74 -7.04 -10.58 -1.99
CA TYR A 74 -8.18 -10.06 -2.74
C TYR A 74 -9.49 -10.54 -2.11
N VAL A 75 -9.63 -11.85 -1.86
CA VAL A 75 -10.84 -12.41 -1.22
C VAL A 75 -11.11 -11.75 0.14
N ILE A 76 -10.08 -11.64 1.00
CA ILE A 76 -10.22 -11.01 2.32
C ILE A 76 -10.63 -9.53 2.22
N ARG A 77 -10.08 -8.78 1.24
CA ARG A 77 -10.44 -7.37 1.00
C ARG A 77 -11.86 -7.20 0.46
N GLN A 78 -12.41 -8.18 -0.26
CA GLN A 78 -13.72 -8.07 -0.90
C GLN A 78 -14.87 -8.52 -0.02
N ILE A 79 -14.65 -9.47 0.90
CA ILE A 79 -15.74 -9.99 1.74
C ILE A 79 -16.30 -8.92 2.68
N ARG A 80 -17.62 -8.93 2.85
CA ARG A 80 -18.39 -7.95 3.64
C ARG A 80 -19.27 -8.68 4.65
N ILE A 81 -19.46 -8.07 5.81
CA ILE A 81 -20.58 -8.39 6.70
C ILE A 81 -21.69 -7.36 6.48
N ILE A 82 -22.94 -7.77 6.72
CA ILE A 82 -24.09 -6.86 6.65
C ILE A 82 -24.43 -6.44 8.07
N GLU A 83 -24.21 -5.17 8.39
CA GLU A 83 -24.56 -4.57 9.68
C GLU A 83 -25.55 -3.42 9.43
N ASP A 84 -26.67 -3.41 10.14
CA ASP A 84 -27.78 -2.46 9.94
C ASP A 84 -28.19 -2.27 8.47
N GLY A 85 -28.18 -3.37 7.70
CA GLY A 85 -28.52 -3.39 6.27
C GLY A 85 -27.45 -2.79 5.34
N LYS A 86 -26.27 -2.44 5.86
CA LYS A 86 -25.16 -1.87 5.08
C LYS A 86 -24.00 -2.86 5.00
N PRO A 87 -23.39 -3.06 3.82
CA PRO A 87 -22.19 -3.87 3.70
C PRO A 87 -20.98 -3.11 4.22
N ILE A 88 -20.34 -3.63 5.26
CA ILE A 88 -19.09 -3.11 5.80
C ILE A 88 -17.94 -4.13 5.64
N PRO A 89 -16.67 -3.69 5.60
CA PRO A 89 -15.54 -4.61 5.53
C PRO A 89 -15.60 -5.64 6.64
N ALA A 90 -15.50 -6.93 6.30
CA ALA A 90 -15.43 -7.98 7.32
C ALA A 90 -14.09 -7.97 8.07
N TYR A 91 -13.04 -7.47 7.42
CA TYR A 91 -11.69 -7.41 7.99
C TYR A 91 -10.96 -6.14 7.59
N VAL A 92 -10.06 -5.69 8.47
CA VAL A 92 -9.10 -4.61 8.25
C VAL A 92 -7.68 -5.14 8.38
N ASN A 93 -6.76 -4.57 7.60
CA ASN A 93 -5.35 -4.95 7.70
C ASN A 93 -4.67 -4.14 8.80
N VAL A 94 -3.94 -4.83 9.66
CA VAL A 94 -3.15 -4.22 10.72
C VAL A 94 -1.74 -4.81 10.74
N THR A 95 -0.80 -4.04 11.29
CA THR A 95 0.54 -4.53 11.66
C THR A 95 0.56 -4.66 13.16
N PHE A 96 0.75 -5.88 13.65
CA PHE A 96 0.96 -6.14 15.05
C PHE A 96 2.37 -5.67 15.42
N PRO A 97 2.51 -4.74 16.38
CA PRO A 97 3.82 -4.34 16.84
C PRO A 97 4.56 -5.55 17.41
N GLU A 98 5.89 -5.51 17.38
CA GLU A 98 6.67 -6.46 18.14
C GLU A 98 6.39 -6.23 19.64
N ALA A 99 6.30 -7.30 20.44
CA ALA A 99 6.23 -7.10 21.89
C ALA A 99 7.55 -6.49 22.33
N GLY A 100 7.51 -5.28 22.88
CA GLY A 100 8.69 -4.68 23.49
C GLY A 100 9.14 -5.54 24.67
N LYS A 101 10.42 -5.47 25.02
CA LYS A 101 10.95 -6.15 26.22
C LYS A 101 10.25 -5.69 27.51
N ASP A 102 9.65 -4.49 27.50
CA ASP A 102 9.03 -3.83 28.66
C ASP A 102 7.54 -3.47 28.44
N THR A 103 6.90 -3.94 27.37
CA THR A 103 5.47 -3.68 27.12
C THR A 103 4.63 -4.95 27.28
N THR A 104 3.49 -4.81 27.98
CA THR A 104 2.49 -5.87 28.08
C THR A 104 1.92 -6.14 26.68
N PRO A 105 2.03 -7.36 26.14
CA PRO A 105 1.50 -7.66 24.83
C PRO A 105 -0.03 -7.50 24.83
N THR A 106 -0.60 -6.89 23.79
CA THR A 106 -2.05 -6.82 23.63
C THR A 106 -2.62 -8.23 23.40
N VAL A 107 -3.91 -8.43 23.70
CA VAL A 107 -4.59 -9.72 23.49
C VAL A 107 -4.40 -10.24 22.07
N TYR A 108 -4.38 -9.34 21.08
CA TYR A 108 -4.14 -9.69 19.68
C TYR A 108 -2.69 -10.10 19.40
N GLN A 109 -1.69 -9.46 20.01
CA GLN A 109 -0.29 -9.90 19.90
C GLN A 109 -0.12 -11.32 20.45
N VAL A 110 -0.73 -11.64 21.60
CA VAL A 110 -0.68 -12.99 22.18
C VAL A 110 -1.35 -14.01 21.24
N LYS A 111 -2.55 -13.70 20.70
CA LYS A 111 -3.23 -14.60 19.75
C LYS A 111 -2.36 -14.89 18.52
N VAL A 112 -1.69 -13.89 17.96
CA VAL A 112 -0.83 -14.01 16.78
C VAL A 112 0.46 -14.78 17.08
N MET A 113 1.08 -14.53 18.24
CA MET A 113 2.25 -15.28 18.70
C MET A 113 1.91 -16.76 18.95
N MET A 114 0.77 -17.05 19.58
CA MET A 114 0.31 -18.42 19.81
C MET A 114 -0.02 -19.17 18.50
N ALA A 115 -0.35 -18.44 17.44
CA ALA A 115 -0.54 -18.99 16.10
C ALA A 115 0.79 -19.21 15.32
N GLY A 116 1.95 -18.94 15.94
CA GLY A 116 3.27 -19.20 15.36
C GLY A 116 3.76 -18.19 14.32
N ALA A 117 3.17 -16.98 14.28
CA ALA A 117 3.60 -15.94 13.35
C ALA A 117 4.86 -15.19 13.87
N ALA A 118 5.84 -14.97 12.99
CA ALA A 118 7.01 -14.15 13.28
C ALA A 118 6.63 -12.66 13.39
N THR A 119 7.21 -11.94 14.37
CA THR A 119 6.93 -10.53 14.67
C THR A 119 7.99 -9.57 14.08
N PRO A 120 7.62 -8.34 13.67
CA PRO A 120 6.25 -7.80 13.58
C PRO A 120 5.46 -8.50 12.48
N ALA A 121 4.24 -8.92 12.81
CA ALA A 121 3.37 -9.66 11.90
C ALA A 121 2.35 -8.70 11.28
N ARG A 122 2.01 -8.91 10.00
CA ARG A 122 0.83 -8.27 9.39
C ARG A 122 -0.31 -9.27 9.37
N GLY A 123 -1.52 -8.83 9.67
CA GLY A 123 -2.70 -9.69 9.63
C GLY A 123 -3.99 -8.95 9.29
N TRP A 124 -5.05 -9.73 9.21
CA TRP A 124 -6.41 -9.26 8.97
C TRP A 124 -7.24 -9.61 10.20
N ILE A 125 -7.86 -8.61 10.81
CA ILE A 125 -8.73 -8.75 11.99
C ILE A 125 -10.04 -8.04 11.74
N THR A 126 -11.05 -8.23 12.59
CA THR A 126 -12.33 -7.56 12.40
C THR A 126 -12.21 -6.06 12.73
N PRO A 127 -13.08 -5.19 12.18
CA PRO A 127 -13.08 -3.77 12.53
C PRO A 127 -13.28 -3.52 14.03
N GLU A 128 -14.15 -4.30 14.68
CA GLU A 128 -14.48 -4.14 16.10
C GLU A 128 -13.23 -4.34 16.96
N ASP A 129 -12.53 -5.46 16.73
CA ASP A 129 -11.28 -5.80 17.40
C ASP A 129 -10.19 -4.72 17.21
N ALA A 130 -10.07 -4.20 15.97
CA ALA A 130 -9.10 -3.17 15.67
C ALA A 130 -9.43 -1.84 16.35
N MET A 131 -10.71 -1.51 16.50
CA MET A 131 -11.17 -0.23 17.08
C MET A 131 -11.17 -0.25 18.62
N GLU A 132 -11.26 -1.43 19.24
CA GLU A 132 -11.13 -1.61 20.69
C GLU A 132 -9.69 -1.37 21.18
N ASP A 133 -8.68 -1.83 20.44
CA ASP A 133 -7.26 -1.64 20.78
C ASP A 133 -6.77 -0.24 20.36
N PRO A 134 -6.30 0.62 21.28
CA PRO A 134 -5.89 1.99 20.94
C PRO A 134 -4.77 2.08 19.89
N VAL A 135 -3.83 1.12 19.88
CA VAL A 135 -2.69 1.11 18.97
C VAL A 135 -3.15 0.71 17.56
N LEU A 136 -3.94 -0.36 17.47
CA LEU A 136 -4.48 -0.82 16.18
C LEU A 136 -5.49 0.19 15.62
N ARG A 137 -6.31 0.80 16.47
CA ARG A 137 -7.22 1.89 16.09
C ARG A 137 -6.47 3.06 15.47
N ALA A 138 -5.39 3.51 16.13
CA ALA A 138 -4.57 4.61 15.62
C ALA A 138 -4.01 4.26 14.23
N GLN A 139 -3.53 3.04 14.03
CA GLN A 139 -3.05 2.58 12.73
C GLN A 139 -4.14 2.58 11.65
N VAL A 140 -5.32 2.03 11.94
CA VAL A 140 -6.42 1.99 10.96
C VAL A 140 -6.81 3.41 10.52
N LEU A 141 -6.89 4.34 11.47
CA LEU A 141 -7.20 5.74 11.19
C LEU A 141 -6.06 6.43 10.43
N GLU A 142 -4.81 6.21 10.83
CA GLU A 142 -3.65 6.76 10.14
C GLU A 142 -3.55 6.28 8.69
N ASP A 143 -3.81 4.99 8.43
CA ASP A 143 -3.83 4.43 7.08
C ASP A 143 -4.95 5.05 6.22
N ALA A 144 -6.13 5.28 6.80
CA ALA A 144 -7.21 6.01 6.12
C ALA A 144 -6.79 7.43 5.74
N LEU A 145 -6.08 8.14 6.62
CA LEU A 145 -5.56 9.48 6.34
C LEU A 145 -4.44 9.48 5.29
N LYS A 146 -3.54 8.49 5.33
CA LYS A 146 -2.51 8.32 4.30
C LYS A 146 -3.14 8.11 2.93
N ASN A 147 -4.21 7.34 2.86
CA ASN A 147 -4.95 7.10 1.62
C ASN A 147 -5.60 8.37 1.07
N ILE A 148 -6.25 9.19 1.92
CA ILE A 148 -6.85 10.44 1.44
C ILE A 148 -5.80 11.46 1.00
N ALA A 149 -4.66 11.53 1.71
CA ALA A 149 -3.52 12.37 1.32
C ALA A 149 -2.90 11.89 -0.01
N ALA A 150 -2.78 10.57 -0.21
CA ALA A 150 -2.30 10.01 -1.47
C ALA A 150 -3.24 10.30 -2.64
N TRP A 151 -4.55 10.18 -2.42
CA TRP A 151 -5.58 10.57 -3.40
C TRP A 151 -5.44 12.05 -3.77
N ARG A 152 -5.38 12.95 -2.77
CA ARG A 152 -5.18 14.39 -2.99
C ARG A 152 -3.91 14.66 -3.82
N ARG A 153 -2.78 14.03 -3.49
CA ARG A 153 -1.52 14.17 -4.27
C ARG A 153 -1.68 13.71 -5.71
N ARG A 154 -2.29 12.54 -5.93
CA ARG A 154 -2.50 11.96 -7.27
C ARG A 154 -3.28 12.88 -8.20
N TYR A 155 -4.23 13.64 -7.65
CA TYR A 155 -5.10 14.52 -8.42
C TYR A 155 -4.76 16.01 -8.28
N SER A 156 -3.65 16.35 -7.62
CA SER A 156 -3.28 17.74 -7.29
C SER A 156 -3.14 18.68 -8.49
N ALA A 157 -2.92 18.14 -9.69
CA ALA A 157 -2.83 18.92 -10.93
C ALA A 157 -4.19 19.42 -11.46
N PHE A 158 -5.31 18.88 -10.98
CA PHE A 158 -6.66 19.21 -11.47
C PHE A 158 -7.28 20.31 -10.61
N SER A 159 -7.21 21.55 -11.10
CA SER A 159 -7.72 22.76 -10.40
C SER A 159 -9.22 22.69 -10.09
N GLU A 160 -9.98 21.94 -10.87
CA GLU A 160 -11.42 21.70 -10.72
C GLU A 160 -11.76 21.01 -9.40
N LEU A 161 -10.78 20.37 -8.75
CA LEU A 161 -10.95 19.67 -7.48
C LEU A 161 -10.49 20.50 -6.27
N ALA A 162 -10.16 21.78 -6.45
CA ALA A 162 -9.64 22.66 -5.39
C ALA A 162 -10.51 22.65 -4.12
N THR A 163 -11.83 22.80 -4.27
CA THR A 163 -12.78 22.76 -3.13
C THR A 163 -12.72 21.45 -2.36
N ILE A 164 -12.46 20.32 -3.04
CA ILE A 164 -12.33 19.01 -2.38
C ILE A 164 -11.01 18.96 -1.62
N PHE A 165 -9.92 19.51 -2.18
CA PHE A 165 -8.63 19.56 -1.49
C PHE A 165 -8.71 20.41 -0.22
N ASP A 166 -9.35 21.58 -0.29
CA ASP A 166 -9.55 22.44 0.88
C ASP A 166 -10.36 21.74 1.97
N ALA A 167 -11.41 21.00 1.58
CA ALA A 167 -12.22 20.22 2.51
C ALA A 167 -11.42 19.09 3.18
N ILE A 168 -10.57 18.39 2.41
CA ILE A 168 -9.68 17.34 2.94
C ILE A 168 -8.67 17.96 3.93
N ASP A 169 -7.99 19.03 3.53
CA ASP A 169 -6.94 19.67 4.33
C ASP A 169 -7.52 20.22 5.64
N SER A 170 -8.70 20.84 5.59
CA SER A 170 -9.42 21.32 6.77
C SER A 170 -9.84 20.18 7.71
N ALA A 171 -10.45 19.11 7.18
CA ALA A 171 -10.88 17.97 7.98
C ALA A 171 -9.71 17.25 8.65
N GLN A 172 -8.57 17.12 7.96
CA GLN A 172 -7.35 16.55 8.53
C GLN A 172 -6.80 17.39 9.69
N GLY A 173 -6.76 18.72 9.54
CA GLY A 173 -6.31 19.62 10.60
C GLY A 173 -7.20 19.61 11.86
N GLN A 174 -8.51 19.39 11.70
CA GLN A 174 -9.45 19.30 12.81
C GLN A 174 -9.39 17.97 13.58
N LEU A 175 -9.26 16.85 12.87
CA LEU A 175 -9.27 15.52 13.47
C LEU A 175 -7.94 15.16 14.14
N PHE A 176 -6.83 15.71 13.63
CA PHE A 176 -5.48 15.41 14.11
C PHE A 176 -4.65 16.70 14.21
N PRO A 177 -4.97 17.59 15.16
CA PRO A 177 -4.19 18.79 15.38
C PRO A 177 -2.74 18.40 15.71
N VAL A 178 -1.79 19.13 15.14
CA VAL A 178 -0.34 18.83 15.12
C VAL A 178 0.25 18.59 16.53
N GLU A 179 -0.41 19.05 17.59
CA GLU A 179 -0.04 18.83 19.00
C GLU A 179 -0.38 17.43 19.56
N SER A 180 -1.30 16.68 18.96
CA SER A 180 -1.74 15.35 19.44
C SER A 180 -0.75 14.22 19.07
N ALA A 181 0.05 14.41 18.03
CA ALA A 181 1.01 13.40 17.55
C ALA A 181 2.25 13.25 18.46
N ALA A 182 2.54 14.22 19.33
CA ALA A 182 3.70 14.16 20.21
C ALA A 182 3.50 13.27 21.46
N VAL A 183 2.26 12.88 21.79
CA VAL A 183 1.97 12.13 23.02
C VAL A 183 1.80 10.62 22.77
N ALA A 184 1.55 10.19 21.53
CA ALA A 184 1.31 8.77 21.22
C ALA A 184 2.57 7.94 20.87
N VAL A 185 3.76 8.56 20.84
CA VAL A 185 5.05 7.89 20.54
C VAL A 185 5.99 7.90 21.75
N ALA A 186 5.53 8.39 22.91
CA ALA A 186 6.36 8.53 24.12
C ALA A 186 5.74 7.88 25.39
N ALA A 187 4.91 6.86 25.25
CA ALA A 187 4.44 6.03 26.37
C ALA A 187 4.47 4.54 26.02
#